data_AF-A0A8S3FDE1-F1
#
_entry.id   AF-A0A8S3FDE1-F1
#
_cell.length_a   1.000
_cell.length_b   1.000
_cell.length_c   1.000
_cell.angle_alpha   90.00
_cell.angle_beta   90.00
_cell.angle_gamma   90.00
#
_symmetry.space_group_name_H-M   'P 1'
#
loop_
_entity.id
_entity.type
_entity.pdbx_description
1 polymer ?
#
loop_
_entity_poly.entity_id
_entity_poly.type
_entity_poly.pdbx_seq_one_letter_code
_entity_poly.pdbx_strand_id
1 'polypeptide(L)'
;ENSTHHQKKLDLARKTLLAAEKCHSAHNDEIVKYDDDLREVERLRREYEDKLQDESQHTGRNLALEENQMKEYRRLKEEAAKKMTQFSEEYDSIDRQQQVDKTNVEQEQRSQKDHQARIKQTESRIEELNGKIDKLGGYIADLEREFNEKQTNVQLLEREVTEGRKRCGELEEELDQVNKEIGEARSDRNETSRAQRRAELIENLKQFPGVYGRLIDLCEPTHKRFQMAITKVLGRNMDSIVVERETTVQSCLRYMKEHRYEPETFLPLDYIKVTPVNEQLRELQEPKNVKLVLDVIKYDKQYYKALLYACGNALVCDSDDDARRLAYESGHHKNKVVSLNGTLFSKSGVISGGS
;
A
#
# COMPACT_ATOMS: atom_id res chain seq x y z
N GLU A 1 -33.33 -42.53 -7.67
CA GLU A 1 -33.86 -43.78 -8.28
C GLU A 1 -33.97 -44.95 -7.30
N ASN A 2 -33.09 -45.11 -6.30
CA ASN A 2 -33.18 -46.22 -5.34
C ASN A 2 -34.39 -46.15 -4.38
N SER A 3 -34.80 -44.97 -3.90
CA SER A 3 -35.92 -44.83 -2.95
C SER A 3 -37.26 -45.29 -3.53
N THR A 4 -37.56 -44.94 -4.78
CA THR A 4 -38.81 -45.33 -5.47
C THR A 4 -38.86 -46.83 -5.75
N HIS A 5 -37.72 -47.48 -6.00
CA HIS A 5 -37.62 -48.92 -6.17
C HIS A 5 -37.87 -49.68 -4.85
N HIS A 6 -37.33 -49.19 -3.73
CA HIS A 6 -37.58 -49.78 -2.41
C HIS A 6 -39.03 -49.57 -1.94
N GLN A 7 -39.64 -48.41 -2.22
CA GLN A 7 -41.05 -48.15 -1.95
C GLN A 7 -41.96 -49.16 -2.67
N LYS A 8 -41.74 -49.37 -3.98
CA LYS A 8 -42.50 -50.35 -4.78
C LYS A 8 -42.33 -51.78 -4.26
N LYS A 9 -41.13 -52.15 -3.82
CA LYS A 9 -40.86 -53.48 -3.26
C LYS A 9 -41.56 -53.68 -1.91
N LEU A 10 -41.65 -52.62 -1.09
CA LEU A 10 -42.36 -52.64 0.19
C LEU A 10 -43.88 -52.71 0.01
N ASP A 11 -44.43 -52.00 -0.97
CA ASP A 11 -45.86 -52.08 -1.31
C ASP A 11 -46.23 -53.46 -1.88
N LEU A 12 -45.36 -54.05 -2.70
CA LEU A 12 -45.54 -55.42 -3.17
C LEU A 12 -45.53 -56.42 -2.01
N ALA A 13 -44.57 -56.29 -1.08
CA ALA A 13 -44.47 -57.15 0.10
C ALA A 13 -45.69 -57.03 1.04
N ARG A 14 -46.24 -55.82 1.22
CA ARG A 14 -47.49 -55.60 1.96
C ARG A 14 -48.69 -56.26 1.27
N LYS A 15 -48.76 -56.16 -0.06
CA LYS A 15 -49.83 -56.78 -0.84
C LYS A 15 -49.76 -58.31 -0.77
N THR A 16 -48.56 -58.90 -0.79
CA THR A 16 -48.38 -60.34 -0.62
C THR A 16 -48.70 -60.80 0.81
N LEU A 17 -48.36 -60.01 1.83
CA LEU A 17 -48.71 -60.29 3.22
C LEU A 17 -50.23 -60.32 3.43
N LEU A 18 -50.95 -59.29 2.93
CA LEU A 18 -52.41 -59.24 2.97
C LEU A 18 -53.07 -60.43 2.24
N ALA A 19 -52.50 -60.84 1.10
CA ALA A 19 -52.97 -62.02 0.39
C ALA A 19 -52.74 -63.31 1.19
N ALA A 20 -51.59 -63.43 1.86
CA ALA A 20 -51.26 -64.57 2.72
C ALA A 20 -52.16 -64.63 3.97
N GLU A 21 -52.43 -63.49 4.63
CA GLU A 21 -53.36 -63.40 5.76
C GLU A 21 -54.78 -63.80 5.36
N LYS A 22 -55.24 -63.36 4.18
CA LYS A 22 -56.55 -63.76 3.65
C LYS A 22 -56.61 -65.25 3.33
N CYS A 23 -55.54 -65.83 2.78
CA CYS A 23 -55.44 -67.26 2.50
C CYS A 23 -55.44 -68.08 3.81
N HIS A 24 -54.70 -67.62 4.82
CA HIS A 24 -54.67 -68.23 6.15
C HIS A 24 -56.05 -68.18 6.82
N SER A 25 -56.76 -67.06 6.74
CA SER A 25 -58.14 -66.97 7.25
C SER A 25 -59.07 -67.97 6.56
N ALA A 26 -58.98 -68.10 5.23
CA ALA A 26 -59.79 -69.05 4.47
C ALA A 26 -59.49 -70.51 4.84
N HIS A 27 -58.21 -70.88 4.98
CA HIS A 27 -57.82 -72.21 5.46
C HIS A 27 -58.31 -72.46 6.90
N ASN A 28 -58.29 -71.46 7.77
CA ASN A 28 -58.79 -71.61 9.13
C ASN A 28 -60.31 -71.86 9.16
N ASP A 29 -61.07 -71.20 8.28
CA ASP A 29 -62.51 -71.45 8.12
C ASP A 29 -62.78 -72.86 7.55
N GLU A 30 -61.93 -73.36 6.65
CA GLU A 30 -62.00 -74.74 6.15
C GLU A 30 -61.67 -75.77 7.23
N ILE A 31 -60.67 -75.52 8.07
CA ILE A 31 -60.35 -76.37 9.22
C ILE A 31 -61.54 -76.46 10.18
N VAL A 32 -62.21 -75.34 10.49
CA VAL A 32 -63.40 -75.34 11.35
C VAL A 32 -64.52 -76.18 10.73
N LYS A 33 -64.75 -76.08 9.42
CA LYS A 33 -65.74 -76.92 8.72
C LYS A 33 -65.38 -78.41 8.80
N TYR A 34 -64.12 -78.75 8.59
CA TYR A 34 -63.68 -80.15 8.71
C TYR A 34 -63.82 -80.67 10.14
N ASP A 35 -63.62 -79.83 11.16
CA ASP A 35 -63.78 -80.19 12.57
C ASP A 35 -65.27 -80.41 12.92
N ASP A 36 -66.17 -79.60 12.35
CA ASP A 36 -67.62 -79.79 12.46
C ASP A 36 -68.09 -81.05 11.70
N ASP A 37 -67.58 -81.30 10.49
CA ASP A 37 -67.85 -82.54 9.74
C ASP A 37 -67.35 -83.77 10.52
N LEU A 38 -66.18 -83.66 11.19
CA LEU A 38 -65.64 -84.73 12.02
C LEU A 38 -66.57 -85.02 13.21
N ARG A 39 -67.10 -83.97 13.87
CA ARG A 39 -68.07 -84.12 14.96
C ARG A 39 -69.39 -84.72 14.48
N GLU A 40 -69.86 -84.34 13.30
CA GLU A 40 -71.06 -84.91 12.66
C GLU A 40 -70.87 -86.41 12.38
N VAL A 41 -69.71 -86.79 11.82
CA VAL A 41 -69.34 -88.18 11.57
C VAL A 41 -69.18 -88.96 12.88
N GLU A 42 -68.58 -88.38 13.92
CA GLU A 42 -68.48 -89.00 15.24
C GLU A 42 -69.85 -89.18 15.90
N ARG A 43 -70.77 -88.23 15.74
CA ARG A 43 -72.16 -88.33 16.21
C ARG A 43 -72.88 -89.46 15.47
N LEU A 44 -72.82 -89.48 14.14
CA LEU A 44 -73.41 -90.54 13.32
C LEU A 44 -72.81 -91.90 13.65
N ARG A 45 -71.50 -91.98 13.90
CA ARG A 45 -70.83 -93.20 14.34
C ARG A 45 -71.36 -93.67 15.69
N ARG A 46 -71.50 -92.78 16.69
CA ARG A 46 -72.11 -93.15 17.98
C ARG A 46 -73.55 -93.62 17.82
N GLU A 47 -74.35 -92.93 17.00
CA GLU A 47 -75.72 -93.37 16.72
C GLU A 47 -75.76 -94.73 16.01
N TYR A 48 -74.78 -95.02 15.16
CA TYR A 48 -74.65 -96.32 14.51
C TYR A 48 -74.16 -97.40 15.47
N GLU A 49 -73.21 -97.08 16.37
CA GLU A 49 -72.75 -97.96 17.45
C GLU A 49 -73.87 -98.28 18.44
N ASP A 50 -74.69 -97.28 18.82
CA ASP A 50 -75.87 -97.44 19.67
C ASP A 50 -76.93 -98.30 18.97
N LYS A 51 -77.20 -98.06 17.68
CA LYS A 51 -78.08 -98.93 16.88
C LYS A 51 -77.53 -100.35 16.74
N LEU A 52 -76.21 -100.52 16.56
CA LEU A 52 -75.57 -101.83 16.53
C LEU A 52 -75.65 -102.51 17.90
N GLN A 53 -75.58 -101.76 18.99
CA GLN A 53 -75.74 -102.28 20.35
C GLN A 53 -77.18 -102.72 20.60
N ASP A 54 -78.17 -101.94 20.14
CA ASP A 54 -79.60 -102.31 20.18
C ASP A 54 -79.89 -103.53 19.27
N GLU A 55 -79.36 -103.56 18.04
CA GLU A 55 -79.50 -104.70 17.11
C GLU A 55 -78.73 -105.95 17.60
N SER A 56 -77.60 -105.77 18.29
CA SER A 56 -76.83 -106.84 18.94
C SER A 56 -77.55 -107.39 20.18
N GLN A 57 -78.36 -106.60 20.87
CA GLN A 57 -79.20 -107.07 21.98
C GLN A 57 -80.48 -107.79 21.48
N HIS A 58 -80.99 -107.42 20.31
CA HIS A 58 -82.17 -108.04 19.71
C HIS A 58 -81.88 -109.21 18.75
N THR A 59 -80.64 -109.37 18.28
CA THR A 59 -80.22 -110.46 17.40
C THR A 59 -78.93 -111.07 17.91
N GLY A 60 -79.03 -112.11 18.75
CA GLY A 60 -77.92 -112.95 19.20
C GLY A 60 -77.33 -113.79 18.06
N ARG A 61 -76.73 -113.13 17.07
CA ARG A 61 -76.05 -113.77 15.94
C ARG A 61 -74.76 -113.03 15.67
N ASN A 62 -73.63 -113.74 15.80
CA ASN A 62 -72.31 -113.31 15.40
C ASN A 62 -72.34 -112.49 14.10
N LEU A 63 -72.20 -111.17 14.21
CA LEU A 63 -71.84 -110.30 13.10
C LEU A 63 -70.34 -110.47 12.83
N ALA A 64 -69.97 -111.69 12.43
CA ALA A 64 -68.73 -111.88 11.70
C ALA A 64 -68.98 -111.32 10.29
N LEU A 65 -68.34 -110.21 9.96
CA LEU A 65 -68.36 -109.61 8.62
C LEU A 65 -68.19 -110.72 7.57
N GLU A 66 -69.07 -110.75 6.57
CA GLU A 66 -68.96 -111.70 5.46
C GLU A 66 -67.59 -111.53 4.77
N GLU A 67 -66.99 -112.62 4.29
CA GLU A 67 -65.61 -112.66 3.76
C GLU A 67 -65.37 -111.62 2.64
N ASN A 68 -66.43 -111.25 1.91
CA ASN A 68 -66.41 -110.21 0.89
C ASN A 68 -66.35 -108.78 1.47
N GLN A 69 -67.07 -108.50 2.56
CA GLN A 69 -67.00 -107.21 3.27
C GLN A 69 -65.64 -107.03 3.95
N MET A 70 -65.03 -108.12 4.43
CA MET A 70 -63.68 -108.06 5.00
C MET A 70 -62.61 -107.78 3.92
N LYS A 71 -62.80 -108.28 2.69
CA LYS A 71 -61.92 -107.97 1.54
C LYS A 71 -62.08 -106.52 1.09
N GLU A 72 -63.31 -106.01 1.01
CA GLU A 72 -63.58 -104.62 0.64
C GLU A 72 -63.04 -103.65 1.71
N TYR A 73 -63.21 -103.97 2.99
CA TYR A 73 -62.61 -103.22 4.10
C TYR A 73 -61.07 -103.21 4.02
N ARG A 74 -60.42 -104.35 3.72
CA ARG A 74 -58.96 -104.39 3.53
C ARG A 74 -58.52 -103.55 2.33
N ARG A 75 -59.24 -103.59 1.21
CA ARG A 75 -58.94 -102.76 0.03
C ARG A 75 -59.06 -101.27 0.36
N LEU A 76 -60.16 -100.85 0.98
CA LEU A 76 -60.39 -99.47 1.41
C LEU A 76 -59.33 -99.03 2.43
N LYS A 77 -58.92 -99.91 3.35
CA LYS A 77 -57.85 -99.63 4.32
C LYS A 77 -56.49 -99.45 3.64
N GLU A 78 -56.17 -100.25 2.64
CA GLU A 78 -54.94 -100.08 1.84
C GLU A 78 -54.96 -98.80 1.00
N GLU A 79 -56.10 -98.46 0.38
CA GLU A 79 -56.28 -97.19 -0.35
C GLU A 79 -56.18 -95.98 0.58
N ALA A 80 -56.78 -96.05 1.77
CA ALA A 80 -56.68 -95.03 2.80
C ALA A 80 -55.24 -94.90 3.32
N ALA A 81 -54.53 -96.01 3.54
CA ALA A 81 -53.14 -96.00 3.95
C ALA A 81 -52.22 -95.35 2.90
N LYS A 82 -52.44 -95.62 1.61
CA LYS A 82 -51.69 -94.97 0.51
C LYS A 82 -51.93 -93.47 0.44
N LYS A 83 -53.20 -93.03 0.56
CA LYS A 83 -53.53 -91.60 0.61
C LYS A 83 -52.96 -90.94 1.87
N MET A 84 -52.99 -91.63 3.01
CA MET A 84 -52.42 -91.15 4.26
C MET A 84 -50.90 -90.95 4.15
N THR A 85 -50.17 -91.88 3.53
CA THR A 85 -48.72 -91.70 3.29
C THR A 85 -48.44 -90.52 2.35
N GLN A 86 -49.23 -90.35 1.27
CA GLN A 86 -49.08 -89.22 0.35
C GLN A 86 -49.32 -87.88 1.06
N PHE A 87 -50.42 -87.75 1.81
CA PHE A 87 -50.71 -86.54 2.56
C PHE A 87 -49.69 -86.29 3.68
N SER A 88 -49.14 -87.33 4.31
CA SER A 88 -48.08 -87.19 5.31
C SER A 88 -46.79 -86.66 4.69
N GLU A 89 -46.39 -87.15 3.52
CA GLU A 89 -45.19 -86.66 2.81
C GLU A 89 -45.37 -85.21 2.32
N GLU A 90 -46.56 -84.86 1.82
CA GLU A 90 -46.92 -83.49 1.45
C GLU A 90 -46.91 -82.56 2.68
N TYR A 91 -47.46 -83.02 3.81
CA TYR A 91 -47.45 -82.27 5.07
C TYR A 91 -46.02 -82.03 5.56
N ASP A 92 -45.17 -83.05 5.61
CA ASP A 92 -43.77 -82.91 6.03
C ASP A 92 -42.96 -82.00 5.09
N SER A 93 -43.31 -81.96 3.80
CA SER A 93 -42.72 -81.02 2.85
C SER A 93 -43.16 -79.57 3.13
N ILE A 94 -44.45 -79.36 3.39
CA ILE A 94 -45.02 -78.04 3.69
C ILE A 94 -44.51 -77.53 5.04
N ASP A 95 -44.44 -78.37 6.07
CA ASP A 95 -43.92 -77.99 7.38
C ASP A 95 -42.45 -77.55 7.30
N ARG A 96 -41.60 -78.30 6.59
CA ARG A 96 -40.20 -77.88 6.34
C ARG A 96 -40.12 -76.54 5.63
N GLN A 97 -40.95 -76.32 4.62
CA GLN A 97 -40.99 -75.04 3.91
C GLN A 97 -41.45 -73.90 4.84
N GLN A 98 -42.47 -74.13 5.67
CA GLN A 98 -42.94 -73.18 6.65
C GLN A 98 -41.87 -72.82 7.69
N GLN A 99 -41.09 -73.80 8.17
CA GLN A 99 -39.98 -73.54 9.09
C GLN A 99 -38.88 -72.69 8.42
N VAL A 100 -38.52 -73.00 7.17
CA VAL A 100 -37.55 -72.20 6.41
C VAL A 100 -38.05 -70.76 6.24
N ASP A 101 -39.29 -70.57 5.81
CA ASP A 101 -39.87 -69.24 5.62
C ASP A 101 -39.96 -68.46 6.93
N LYS A 102 -40.27 -69.14 8.05
CA LYS A 102 -40.23 -68.53 9.39
C LYS A 102 -38.84 -68.04 9.75
N THR A 103 -37.80 -68.85 9.54
CA THR A 103 -36.41 -68.42 9.80
C THR A 103 -35.96 -67.26 8.91
N ASN A 104 -36.38 -67.26 7.63
CA ASN A 104 -36.10 -66.16 6.69
C ASN A 104 -36.78 -64.86 7.15
N VAL A 105 -38.04 -64.92 7.60
CA VAL A 105 -38.75 -63.76 8.13
C VAL A 105 -38.06 -63.22 9.38
N GLU A 106 -37.63 -64.10 10.30
CA GLU A 106 -36.90 -63.68 11.50
C GLU A 106 -35.55 -63.02 11.16
N GLN A 107 -34.82 -63.54 10.17
CA GLN A 107 -33.58 -62.95 9.69
C GLN A 107 -33.80 -61.58 9.05
N GLU A 108 -34.82 -61.44 8.19
CA GLU A 108 -35.14 -60.18 7.52
C GLU A 108 -35.62 -59.13 8.53
N GLN A 109 -36.38 -59.51 9.56
CA GLN A 109 -36.76 -58.62 10.65
C GLN A 109 -35.55 -58.11 11.45
N ARG A 110 -34.54 -58.96 11.69
CA ARG A 110 -33.28 -58.52 12.34
C ARG A 110 -32.52 -57.54 11.45
N SER A 111 -32.41 -57.83 10.15
CA SER A 111 -31.79 -56.95 9.16
C SER A 111 -32.49 -55.59 9.09
N GLN A 112 -33.83 -55.59 9.07
CA GLN A 112 -34.64 -54.36 9.09
C GLN A 112 -34.37 -53.52 10.34
N LYS A 113 -34.29 -54.15 11.52
CA LYS A 113 -33.99 -53.44 12.78
C LYS A 113 -32.58 -52.85 12.78
N ASP A 114 -31.59 -53.56 12.26
CA ASP A 114 -30.21 -53.05 12.12
C ASP A 114 -30.16 -51.84 11.18
N HIS A 115 -30.77 -51.96 9.99
CA HIS A 115 -30.86 -50.85 9.04
C HIS A 115 -31.58 -49.64 9.64
N GLN A 116 -32.65 -49.85 10.40
CA GLN A 116 -33.36 -48.76 11.04
C GLN A 116 -32.54 -48.07 12.14
N ALA A 117 -31.72 -48.82 12.88
CA ALA A 117 -30.77 -48.25 13.83
C ALA A 117 -29.69 -47.42 13.13
N ARG A 118 -29.15 -47.91 12.00
CA ARG A 118 -28.15 -47.20 11.20
C ARG A 118 -28.70 -45.92 10.57
N ILE A 119 -29.96 -45.92 10.13
CA ILE A 119 -30.65 -44.73 9.62
C ILE A 119 -30.73 -43.67 10.73
N LYS A 120 -31.23 -44.03 11.92
CA LYS A 120 -31.33 -43.09 13.05
C LYS A 120 -29.96 -42.50 13.45
N GLN A 121 -28.92 -43.32 13.47
CA GLN A 121 -27.57 -42.85 13.76
C GLN A 121 -27.07 -41.85 12.71
N THR A 122 -27.35 -42.13 11.43
CA THR A 122 -26.95 -41.26 10.32
C THR A 122 -27.72 -39.94 10.34
N GLU A 123 -29.03 -39.99 10.63
CA GLU A 123 -29.88 -38.80 10.80
C GLU A 123 -29.37 -37.89 11.92
N SER A 124 -29.05 -38.46 13.09
CA SER A 124 -28.46 -37.70 14.21
C SER A 124 -27.12 -37.07 13.83
N ARG A 125 -26.29 -37.77 13.04
CA ARG A 125 -25.02 -37.22 12.56
C ARG A 125 -25.20 -36.08 11.57
N ILE A 126 -26.20 -36.18 10.69
CA ILE A 126 -26.56 -35.10 9.76
C ILE A 126 -27.00 -33.86 10.53
N GLU A 127 -27.84 -34.02 11.56
CA GLU A 127 -28.29 -32.92 12.40
C GLU A 127 -27.13 -32.23 13.13
N GLU A 128 -26.19 -33.00 13.68
CA GLU A 128 -24.98 -32.45 14.31
C GLU A 128 -24.10 -31.68 13.32
N LEU A 129 -23.94 -32.19 12.09
CA LEU A 129 -23.16 -31.53 11.04
C LEU A 129 -23.84 -30.27 10.54
N ASN A 130 -25.16 -30.27 10.38
CA ASN A 130 -25.91 -29.06 10.02
C ASN A 130 -25.79 -27.99 11.10
N GLY A 131 -25.89 -28.36 12.38
CA GLY A 131 -25.66 -27.42 13.48
C GLY A 131 -24.24 -26.85 13.51
N LYS A 132 -23.23 -27.60 13.05
CA LYS A 132 -21.86 -27.09 12.88
C LYS A 132 -21.74 -26.15 11.69
N ILE A 133 -22.41 -26.45 10.57
CA ILE A 133 -22.46 -25.59 9.38
C ILE A 133 -23.08 -24.25 9.75
N ASP A 134 -24.21 -24.24 10.47
CA ASP A 134 -24.88 -23.00 10.86
C ASP A 134 -24.01 -22.14 11.79
N LYS A 135 -23.32 -22.76 12.75
CA LYS A 135 -22.37 -22.06 13.63
C LYS A 135 -21.19 -21.46 12.87
N LEU A 136 -20.61 -22.23 11.95
CA LEU A 136 -19.52 -21.73 11.11
C LEU A 136 -20.01 -20.64 10.16
N GLY A 137 -21.22 -20.75 9.60
CA GLY A 137 -21.84 -19.72 8.78
C GLY A 137 -22.04 -18.42 9.54
N GLY A 138 -22.53 -18.49 10.78
CA GLY A 138 -22.64 -17.32 11.67
C GLY A 138 -21.28 -16.68 11.96
N TYR A 139 -20.27 -17.50 12.27
CA TYR A 139 -18.91 -17.00 12.52
C TYR A 139 -18.28 -16.33 11.30
N ILE A 140 -18.49 -16.89 10.10
CA ILE A 140 -18.04 -16.27 8.84
C ILE A 140 -18.76 -14.93 8.63
N ALA A 141 -20.08 -14.87 8.83
CA ALA A 141 -20.83 -13.62 8.67
C ALA A 141 -20.38 -12.52 9.64
N ASP A 142 -20.09 -12.87 10.90
CA ASP A 142 -19.54 -11.93 11.88
C ASP A 142 -18.13 -11.45 11.49
N LEU A 143 -17.26 -12.37 11.04
CA LEU A 143 -15.93 -12.00 10.54
C LEU A 143 -15.98 -11.12 9.29
N GLU A 144 -16.91 -11.37 8.37
CA GLU A 144 -17.12 -10.54 7.19
C GLU A 144 -17.59 -9.13 7.57
N ARG A 145 -18.46 -9.01 8.58
CA ARG A 145 -18.88 -7.70 9.11
C ARG A 145 -17.68 -6.96 9.73
N GLU A 146 -16.93 -7.61 10.60
CA GLU A 146 -15.74 -7.01 11.22
C GLU A 146 -14.69 -6.62 10.17
N PHE A 147 -14.46 -7.47 9.17
CA PHE A 147 -13.54 -7.17 8.08
C PHE A 147 -13.96 -5.93 7.30
N ASN A 148 -15.24 -5.84 6.92
CA ASN A 148 -15.77 -4.68 6.20
C ASN A 148 -15.67 -3.40 7.04
N GLU A 149 -15.96 -3.45 8.35
CA GLU A 149 -15.78 -2.32 9.25
C GLU A 149 -14.31 -1.89 9.37
N LYS A 150 -13.37 -2.84 9.44
CA LYS A 150 -11.94 -2.50 9.45
C LYS A 150 -11.50 -1.92 8.10
N GLN A 151 -12.02 -2.43 6.99
CA GLN A 151 -11.70 -1.93 5.65
C GLN A 151 -12.18 -0.50 5.45
N THR A 152 -13.39 -0.15 5.89
CA THR A 152 -13.88 1.24 5.82
C THR A 152 -13.08 2.18 6.71
N ASN A 153 -12.68 1.74 7.91
CA ASN A 153 -11.82 2.51 8.80
C ASN A 153 -10.44 2.78 8.19
N VAL A 154 -9.83 1.79 7.53
CA VAL A 154 -8.55 1.98 6.81
C VAL A 154 -8.71 3.04 5.72
N GLN A 155 -9.77 2.98 4.92
CA GLN A 155 -10.02 3.97 3.87
C GLN A 155 -10.23 5.39 4.43
N LEU A 156 -10.88 5.53 5.58
CA LEU A 156 -11.04 6.83 6.25
C LEU A 156 -9.69 7.37 6.75
N LEU A 157 -8.91 6.54 7.43
CA LEU A 157 -7.57 6.90 7.92
C LEU A 157 -6.62 7.27 6.77
N GLU A 158 -6.67 6.55 5.65
CA GLU A 158 -5.89 6.89 4.46
C GLU A 158 -6.26 8.27 3.93
N ARG A 159 -7.56 8.61 3.88
CA ARG A 159 -8.01 9.96 3.48
C ARG A 159 -7.47 11.03 4.44
N GLU A 160 -7.63 10.85 5.74
CA GLU A 160 -7.12 11.80 6.75
C GLU A 160 -5.61 12.00 6.64
N VAL A 161 -4.84 10.93 6.42
CA VAL A 161 -3.38 11.03 6.22
C VAL A 161 -3.06 11.79 4.94
N THR A 162 -3.78 11.55 3.85
CA THR A 162 -3.54 12.29 2.60
C THR A 162 -3.87 13.78 2.72
N GLU A 163 -4.96 14.13 3.41
CA GLU A 163 -5.33 15.52 3.68
C GLU A 163 -4.32 16.19 4.61
N GLY A 164 -3.90 15.51 5.67
CA GLY A 164 -2.86 15.98 6.58
C GLY A 164 -1.53 16.24 5.86
N ARG A 165 -1.11 15.35 4.95
CA ARG A 165 0.09 15.55 4.14
C ARG A 165 -0.02 16.75 3.21
N LYS A 166 -1.17 16.95 2.54
CA LYS A 166 -1.40 18.14 1.71
C LYS A 166 -1.28 19.41 2.55
N ARG A 167 -1.91 19.43 3.73
CA ARG A 167 -1.85 20.59 4.62
C ARG A 167 -0.44 20.87 5.13
N CYS A 168 0.34 19.84 5.42
CA CYS A 168 1.76 20.01 5.78
C CYS A 168 2.56 20.63 4.62
N GLY A 169 2.35 20.15 3.39
CA GLY A 169 3.02 20.71 2.21
C GLY A 169 2.67 22.19 1.97
N GLU A 170 1.39 22.56 2.10
CA GLU A 170 0.96 23.97 2.01
C GLU A 170 1.63 24.84 3.08
N LEU A 171 1.70 24.35 4.32
CA LEU A 171 2.34 25.08 5.42
C LEU A 171 3.86 25.19 5.24
N GLU A 172 4.52 24.18 4.67
CA GLU A 172 5.94 24.22 4.33
C GLU A 172 6.22 25.26 3.25
N GLU A 173 5.39 25.34 2.22
CA GLU A 173 5.49 26.37 1.17
C GLU A 173 5.27 27.79 1.73
N GLU A 174 4.27 27.96 2.59
CA GLU A 174 4.04 29.24 3.29
C GLU A 174 5.25 29.62 4.17
N LEU A 175 5.83 28.67 4.90
CA LEU A 175 7.01 28.89 5.73
C LEU A 175 8.22 29.30 4.90
N ASP A 176 8.47 28.61 3.78
CA ASP A 176 9.57 28.94 2.87
C ASP A 176 9.42 30.32 2.26
N GLN A 177 8.20 30.73 1.91
CA GLN A 177 7.91 32.06 1.40
C GLN A 177 8.19 33.14 2.46
N VAL A 178 7.70 32.95 3.69
CA VAL A 178 7.96 33.87 4.81
C VAL A 178 9.46 33.95 5.12
N ASN A 179 10.17 32.82 5.08
CA ASN A 179 11.61 32.80 5.32
C ASN A 179 12.40 33.57 4.25
N LYS A 180 11.98 33.50 2.98
CA LYS A 180 12.57 34.30 1.89
C LYS A 180 12.35 35.78 2.14
N GLU A 181 11.12 36.19 2.45
CA GLU A 181 10.78 37.59 2.72
C GLU A 181 11.58 38.15 3.91
N ILE A 182 11.75 37.35 4.97
CA ILE A 182 12.61 37.72 6.11
C ILE A 182 14.08 37.84 5.69
N GLY A 183 14.56 36.94 4.82
CA GLY A 183 15.92 36.98 4.29
C GLY A 183 16.20 38.25 3.50
N GLU A 184 15.31 38.60 2.57
CA GLU A 184 15.37 39.82 1.75
C GLU A 184 15.33 41.07 2.64
N ALA A 185 14.34 41.16 3.53
CA ALA A 185 14.21 42.31 4.45
C ALA A 185 15.43 42.48 5.37
N ARG A 186 16.08 41.39 5.80
CA ARG A 186 17.32 41.45 6.58
C ARG A 186 18.50 41.94 5.76
N SER A 187 18.61 41.50 4.51
CA SER A 187 19.66 41.94 3.60
C SER A 187 19.54 43.44 3.33
N ASP A 188 18.34 43.88 2.93
CA ASP A 188 18.06 45.28 2.60
C ASP A 188 18.31 46.20 3.79
N ARG A 189 17.88 45.79 4.99
CA ARG A 189 18.10 46.57 6.21
C ARG A 189 19.58 46.67 6.58
N ASN A 190 20.34 45.59 6.41
CA ASN A 190 21.77 45.58 6.72
C ASN A 190 22.57 46.42 5.72
N GLU A 191 22.28 46.32 4.42
CA GLU A 191 22.93 47.13 3.40
C GLU A 191 22.63 48.62 3.56
N THR A 192 21.37 48.97 3.79
CA THR A 192 20.95 50.36 4.02
C THR A 192 21.62 50.95 5.27
N SER A 193 21.65 50.19 6.38
CA SER A 193 22.29 50.63 7.62
C SER A 193 23.80 50.79 7.48
N ARG A 194 24.47 49.89 6.75
CA ARG A 194 25.92 49.99 6.47
C ARG A 194 26.23 51.22 5.62
N ALA A 195 25.47 51.46 4.56
CA ALA A 195 25.65 52.62 3.69
C ALA A 195 25.49 53.94 4.45
N GLN A 196 24.46 54.05 5.30
CA GLN A 196 24.22 55.22 6.14
C GLN A 196 25.36 55.45 7.15
N ARG A 197 25.77 54.41 7.90
CA ARG A 197 26.91 54.51 8.83
C ARG A 197 28.21 54.92 8.14
N ARG A 198 28.44 54.45 6.93
CA ARG A 198 29.62 54.82 6.14
C ARG A 198 29.57 56.29 5.73
N ALA A 199 28.41 56.79 5.31
CA ALA A 199 28.23 58.21 5.00
C ALA A 199 28.48 59.10 6.23
N GLU A 200 27.90 58.75 7.38
CA GLU A 200 28.11 59.44 8.66
C GLU A 200 29.60 59.46 9.06
N LEU A 201 30.30 58.33 8.90
CA LEU A 201 31.74 58.25 9.15
C LEU A 201 32.51 59.27 8.31
N ILE A 202 32.26 59.30 6.99
CA ILE A 202 32.98 60.20 6.07
C ILE A 202 32.72 61.67 6.42
N GLU A 203 31.49 62.04 6.80
CA GLU A 203 31.18 63.39 7.25
C GLU A 203 31.89 63.76 8.55
N ASN A 204 31.91 62.86 9.54
CA ASN A 204 32.62 63.09 10.80
C ASN A 204 34.14 63.18 10.60
N LEU A 205 34.72 62.35 9.74
CA LEU A 205 36.15 62.39 9.44
C LEU A 205 36.55 63.68 8.71
N LYS A 206 35.71 64.26 7.86
CA LYS A 206 35.97 65.56 7.21
C LYS A 206 36.10 66.72 8.21
N GLN A 207 35.63 66.57 9.45
CA GLN A 207 35.81 67.58 10.51
C GLN A 207 37.23 67.58 11.09
N PHE A 208 38.01 66.52 10.88
CA PHE A 208 39.40 66.46 11.33
C PHE A 208 40.28 67.33 10.42
N PRO A 209 41.11 68.22 11.00
CA PRO A 209 42.04 69.03 10.21
C PRO A 209 42.99 68.15 9.38
N GLY A 210 43.10 68.47 8.09
CA GLY A 210 43.94 67.74 7.15
C GLY A 210 43.29 66.51 6.50
N VAL A 211 42.01 66.24 6.74
CA VAL A 211 41.23 65.25 5.97
C VAL A 211 40.55 65.93 4.78
N TYR A 212 40.88 65.50 3.57
CA TYR A 212 40.32 66.09 2.34
C TYR A 212 39.03 65.41 1.89
N GLY A 213 38.88 64.11 2.17
CA GLY A 213 37.71 63.31 1.78
C GLY A 213 38.08 62.13 0.90
N ARG A 214 37.07 61.51 0.26
CA ARG A 214 37.29 60.34 -0.61
C ARG A 214 37.88 60.76 -1.94
N LEU A 215 38.71 59.91 -2.52
CA LEU A 215 39.35 60.17 -3.81
C LEU A 215 38.34 60.47 -4.94
N ILE A 216 37.18 59.80 -4.96
CA ILE A 216 36.10 60.05 -5.92
C ILE A 216 35.54 61.49 -5.81
N ASP A 217 35.50 62.06 -4.61
CA ASP A 217 34.97 63.40 -4.37
C ASP A 217 36.00 64.49 -4.73
N LEU A 218 37.27 64.13 -4.93
CA LEU A 218 38.41 65.04 -5.13
C LEU A 218 38.88 65.14 -6.58
N CYS A 219 38.26 64.40 -7.49
CA CYS A 219 38.66 64.37 -8.89
C CYS A 219 37.47 64.21 -9.84
N GLU A 220 37.58 64.78 -11.03
CA GLU A 220 36.53 64.72 -12.04
C GLU A 220 37.12 64.30 -13.39
N PRO A 221 36.39 63.50 -14.21
CA PRO A 221 36.83 63.20 -15.56
C PRO A 221 36.83 64.48 -16.42
N THR A 222 37.88 64.71 -17.20
CA THR A 222 37.95 65.83 -18.16
C THR A 222 36.86 65.76 -19.23
N HIS A 223 36.41 64.54 -19.57
CA HIS A 223 35.31 64.28 -20.50
C HIS A 223 34.54 63.02 -20.09
N LYS A 224 33.21 63.02 -20.24
CA LYS A 224 32.31 61.92 -19.82
C LYS A 224 32.73 60.56 -20.38
N ARG A 225 33.27 60.52 -21.60
CA ARG A 225 33.77 59.29 -22.25
C ARG A 225 34.80 58.52 -21.40
N PHE A 226 35.58 59.21 -20.57
CA PHE A 226 36.62 58.58 -19.75
C PHE A 226 36.11 58.11 -18.39
N GLN A 227 34.86 58.41 -18.03
CA GLN A 227 34.32 58.14 -16.69
C GLN A 227 34.44 56.65 -16.34
N MET A 228 34.03 55.74 -17.23
CA MET A 228 34.09 54.31 -16.98
C MET A 228 35.55 53.81 -16.85
N ALA A 229 36.44 54.27 -17.71
CA ALA A 229 37.86 53.96 -17.65
C ALA A 229 38.51 54.43 -16.33
N ILE A 230 38.20 55.65 -15.88
CA ILE A 230 38.69 56.21 -14.62
C ILE A 230 38.16 55.42 -13.43
N THR A 231 36.84 55.15 -13.38
CA THR A 231 36.22 54.32 -12.33
C THR A 231 36.89 52.96 -12.22
N LYS A 232 37.15 52.31 -13.36
CA LYS A 232 37.79 50.99 -13.38
C LYS A 232 39.25 51.04 -12.91
N VAL A 233 39.99 52.09 -13.27
CA VAL A 233 41.40 52.24 -12.90
C VAL A 233 41.58 52.55 -11.42
N LEU A 234 40.75 53.46 -10.88
CA LEU A 234 40.74 53.81 -9.46
C LEU A 234 40.24 52.64 -8.61
N GLY A 235 39.19 51.94 -9.04
CA GLY A 235 38.67 50.74 -8.40
C GLY A 235 38.47 50.92 -6.88
N ARG A 236 39.10 50.06 -6.07
CA ARG A 236 39.04 50.13 -4.60
C ARG A 236 39.55 51.46 -4.03
N ASN A 237 40.45 52.15 -4.75
CA ASN A 237 40.99 53.42 -4.30
C ASN A 237 39.98 54.58 -4.44
N MET A 238 38.86 54.41 -5.15
CA MET A 238 37.83 55.45 -5.28
C MET A 238 37.29 55.92 -3.92
N ASP A 239 37.05 54.95 -3.02
CA ASP A 239 36.55 55.23 -1.67
C ASP A 239 37.66 55.54 -0.66
N SER A 240 38.93 55.48 -1.07
CA SER A 240 40.03 55.73 -0.14
C SER A 240 40.05 57.20 0.28
N ILE A 241 40.27 57.43 1.57
CA ILE A 241 40.22 58.75 2.21
C ILE A 241 41.60 59.41 2.11
N VAL A 242 41.68 60.55 1.45
CA VAL A 242 42.92 61.32 1.28
C VAL A 242 43.14 62.23 2.48
N VAL A 243 44.35 62.16 3.06
CA VAL A 243 44.72 62.88 4.28
C VAL A 243 46.09 63.55 4.09
N GLU A 244 46.30 64.73 4.67
CA GLU A 244 47.55 65.48 4.54
C GLU A 244 48.74 64.74 5.18
N ARG A 245 48.56 64.24 6.42
CA ARG A 245 49.63 63.67 7.24
C ARG A 245 49.27 62.33 7.87
N GLU A 246 50.26 61.48 8.10
CA GLU A 246 50.11 60.20 8.78
C GLU A 246 49.60 60.35 10.22
N THR A 247 49.99 61.42 10.91
CA THR A 247 49.53 61.72 12.29
C THR A 247 48.02 61.95 12.38
N THR A 248 47.43 62.59 11.36
CA THR A 248 45.97 62.72 11.24
C THR A 248 45.30 61.36 11.02
N VAL A 249 45.90 60.47 10.22
CA VAL A 249 45.39 59.10 10.01
C VAL A 249 45.29 58.34 11.33
N GLN A 250 46.31 58.42 12.20
CA GLN A 250 46.26 57.77 13.52
C GLN A 250 45.11 58.29 14.40
N SER A 251 44.80 59.59 14.29
CA SER A 251 43.70 60.22 15.01
C SER A 251 42.34 59.74 14.47
N CYS A 252 42.19 59.68 13.15
CA CYS A 252 41.00 59.11 12.49
C CYS A 252 40.81 57.63 12.85
N LEU A 253 41.87 56.82 12.82
CA LEU A 253 41.82 55.40 13.17
C LEU A 253 41.41 55.18 14.64
N ARG A 254 41.89 56.02 15.55
CA ARG A 254 41.48 55.99 16.96
C ARG A 254 39.99 56.29 17.10
N TYR A 255 39.52 57.38 16.49
CA TYR A 255 38.10 57.75 16.46
C TYR A 255 37.23 56.61 15.91
N MET A 256 37.64 56.01 14.79
CA MET A 256 36.94 54.88 14.18
C MET A 256 36.84 53.66 15.09
N LYS A 257 37.93 53.32 15.79
CA LYS A 257 37.95 52.19 16.74
C LYS A 257 37.05 52.45 17.95
N GLU A 258 37.08 53.67 18.49
CA GLU A 258 36.24 54.08 19.62
C GLU A 258 34.74 53.99 19.28
N HIS A 259 34.37 54.41 18.08
CA HIS A 259 32.99 54.40 17.58
C HIS A 259 32.62 53.11 16.84
N ARG A 260 33.53 52.14 16.77
CA ARG A 260 33.35 50.82 16.14
C ARG A 260 32.91 50.88 14.67
N TYR A 261 33.44 51.84 13.93
CA TYR A 261 33.24 51.92 12.48
C TYR A 261 34.02 50.81 11.75
N GLU A 262 33.56 50.45 10.56
CA GLU A 262 34.21 49.45 9.71
C GLU A 262 35.57 49.96 9.19
N PRO A 263 36.53 49.07 8.88
CA PRO A 263 37.85 49.49 8.39
C PRO A 263 37.79 50.23 7.05
N GLU A 264 38.37 51.42 6.99
CA GLU A 264 38.53 52.22 5.76
C GLU A 264 40.00 52.31 5.34
N THR A 265 40.23 52.67 4.07
CA THR A 265 41.57 52.85 3.51
C THR A 265 41.93 54.34 3.48
N PHE A 266 43.11 54.69 4.00
CA PHE A 266 43.61 56.05 4.04
C PHE A 266 44.83 56.23 3.14
N LEU A 267 44.94 57.39 2.48
CA LEU A 267 46.06 57.79 1.63
C LEU A 267 46.74 59.05 2.22
N PRO A 268 47.76 58.88 3.09
CA PRO A 268 48.50 60.00 3.68
C PRO A 268 49.48 60.62 2.67
N LEU A 269 49.31 61.88 2.30
CA LEU A 269 50.07 62.56 1.24
C LEU A 269 51.56 62.79 1.59
N ASP A 270 51.90 62.89 2.87
CA ASP A 270 53.27 63.01 3.36
C ASP A 270 54.07 61.70 3.23
N TYR A 271 53.42 60.56 3.48
CA TYR A 271 54.07 59.26 3.60
C TYR A 271 53.89 58.34 2.37
N ILE A 272 52.86 58.56 1.57
CA ILE A 272 52.54 57.70 0.43
C ILE A 272 53.69 57.68 -0.60
N LYS A 273 54.17 56.47 -0.91
CA LYS A 273 55.20 56.27 -1.93
C LYS A 273 54.54 56.17 -3.30
N VAL A 274 54.98 57.02 -4.21
CA VAL A 274 54.52 57.05 -5.59
C VAL A 274 55.67 56.81 -6.54
N THR A 275 55.42 55.99 -7.56
CA THR A 275 56.33 55.86 -8.69
C THR A 275 56.10 57.04 -9.64
N PRO A 276 57.14 57.79 -10.02
CA PRO A 276 57.00 58.87 -10.99
C PRO A 276 56.35 58.42 -12.29
N VAL A 277 55.64 59.36 -12.93
CA VAL A 277 55.06 59.12 -14.24
C VAL A 277 56.18 58.81 -15.24
N ASN A 278 56.01 57.74 -16.04
CA ASN A 278 56.91 57.52 -17.17
C ASN A 278 56.49 58.43 -18.32
N GLU A 279 57.20 59.53 -18.52
CA GLU A 279 56.93 60.53 -19.55
C GLU A 279 56.95 59.96 -20.97
N GLN A 280 57.72 58.89 -21.23
CA GLN A 280 57.74 58.20 -22.53
C GLN A 280 56.35 57.64 -22.91
N LEU A 281 55.49 57.37 -21.92
CA LEU A 281 54.14 56.89 -22.17
C LEU A 281 53.22 57.97 -22.75
N ARG A 282 53.56 59.27 -22.61
CA ARG A 282 52.82 60.37 -23.25
C ARG A 282 53.17 60.51 -24.73
N GLU A 283 54.30 59.97 -25.17
CA GLU A 283 54.81 60.04 -26.54
C GLU A 283 54.30 58.89 -27.43
N LEU A 284 53.52 57.95 -26.86
CA LEU A 284 52.94 56.84 -27.62
C LEU A 284 51.98 57.35 -28.69
N GLN A 285 52.34 57.12 -29.96
CA GLN A 285 51.52 57.53 -31.12
C GLN A 285 50.65 56.40 -31.68
N GLU A 286 51.00 55.15 -31.38
CA GLU A 286 50.30 53.95 -31.85
C GLU A 286 50.01 53.01 -30.67
N PRO A 287 48.77 52.55 -30.47
CA PRO A 287 47.53 52.94 -31.16
C PRO A 287 47.17 54.44 -31.00
N LYS A 288 46.32 54.95 -31.89
CA LYS A 288 45.85 56.35 -31.82
C LYS A 288 45.03 56.60 -30.55
N ASN A 289 45.05 57.85 -30.07
CA ASN A 289 44.28 58.35 -28.91
C ASN A 289 44.63 57.75 -27.54
N VAL A 290 45.80 57.13 -27.39
CA VAL A 290 46.28 56.66 -26.09
C VAL A 290 46.66 57.83 -25.20
N LYS A 291 46.19 57.82 -23.95
CA LYS A 291 46.53 58.85 -22.95
C LYS A 291 46.82 58.20 -21.61
N LEU A 292 47.62 58.86 -20.77
CA LEU A 292 47.69 58.51 -19.35
C LEU A 292 46.35 58.82 -18.68
N VAL A 293 45.91 57.91 -17.82
CA VAL A 293 44.67 58.09 -17.05
C VAL A 293 44.76 59.32 -16.16
N LEU A 294 45.95 59.61 -15.61
CA LEU A 294 46.19 60.80 -14.81
C LEU A 294 45.95 62.11 -15.59
N ASP A 295 46.20 62.12 -16.89
CA ASP A 295 46.08 63.32 -17.74
C ASP A 295 44.62 63.56 -18.19
N VAL A 296 43.75 62.56 -18.07
CA VAL A 296 42.32 62.69 -18.38
C VAL A 296 41.47 62.94 -17.13
N ILE A 297 42.08 63.12 -15.97
CA ILE A 297 41.44 63.48 -14.70
C ILE A 297 41.77 64.94 -14.38
N LYS A 298 40.76 65.69 -13.97
CA LYS A 298 40.87 67.04 -13.42
C LYS A 298 40.96 66.95 -11.90
N TYR A 299 41.97 67.57 -11.32
CA TYR A 299 42.24 67.54 -9.88
C TYR A 299 43.08 68.74 -9.44
N ASP A 300 43.10 69.00 -8.12
CA ASP A 300 43.97 70.00 -7.51
C ASP A 300 45.37 69.43 -7.25
N LYS A 301 46.43 70.24 -7.44
CA LYS A 301 47.83 69.84 -7.35
C LYS A 301 48.19 69.20 -6.01
N GLN A 302 47.53 69.61 -4.92
CA GLN A 302 47.70 69.00 -3.61
C GLN A 302 47.37 67.49 -3.59
N TYR A 303 46.44 67.02 -4.43
CA TYR A 303 46.03 65.61 -4.50
C TYR A 303 46.82 64.77 -5.52
N TYR A 304 47.81 65.37 -6.19
CA TYR A 304 48.61 64.72 -7.23
C TYR A 304 49.17 63.36 -6.78
N LYS A 305 49.75 63.30 -5.56
CA LYS A 305 50.32 62.05 -5.04
C LYS A 305 49.27 60.96 -4.83
N ALA A 306 48.08 61.30 -4.33
CA ALA A 306 47.01 60.32 -4.13
C ALA A 306 46.49 59.75 -5.47
N LEU A 307 46.31 60.61 -6.47
CA LEU A 307 45.91 60.18 -7.81
C LEU A 307 47.01 59.41 -8.53
N LEU A 308 48.26 59.81 -8.39
CA LEU A 308 49.39 59.07 -8.96
C LEU A 308 49.54 57.70 -8.31
N TYR A 309 49.27 57.56 -7.00
CA TYR A 309 49.23 56.25 -6.35
C TYR A 309 48.10 55.37 -6.91
N ALA A 310 46.89 55.93 -7.04
CA ALA A 310 45.72 55.16 -7.47
C ALA A 310 45.76 54.77 -8.97
N CYS A 311 46.15 55.71 -9.83
CA CYS A 311 46.23 55.52 -11.27
C CYS A 311 47.55 54.87 -11.69
N GLY A 312 48.67 55.28 -11.08
CA GLY A 312 50.01 54.95 -11.55
C GLY A 312 50.22 55.34 -13.01
N ASN A 313 51.04 54.54 -13.70
CA ASN A 313 51.26 54.64 -15.14
C ASN A 313 50.16 53.91 -15.94
N ALA A 314 48.89 54.10 -15.57
CA ALA A 314 47.77 53.51 -16.30
C ALA A 314 47.47 54.30 -17.58
N LEU A 315 47.18 53.58 -18.65
CA LEU A 315 46.81 54.13 -19.95
C LEU A 315 45.34 53.89 -20.25
N VAL A 316 44.73 54.81 -20.99
CA VAL A 316 43.39 54.68 -21.57
C VAL A 316 43.46 54.69 -23.08
N CYS A 317 42.70 53.81 -23.73
CA CYS A 317 42.58 53.72 -25.20
C CYS A 317 41.14 53.40 -25.61
N ASP A 318 40.84 53.53 -26.91
CA ASP A 318 39.47 53.46 -27.42
C ASP A 318 38.92 52.01 -27.45
N SER A 319 39.71 51.04 -27.93
CA SER A 319 39.29 49.63 -28.10
C SER A 319 39.92 48.67 -27.08
N ASP A 320 39.23 47.56 -26.82
CA ASP A 320 39.73 46.45 -26.00
C ASP A 320 40.91 45.72 -26.65
N ASP A 321 40.90 45.60 -27.98
CA ASP A 321 42.03 45.02 -28.72
C ASP A 321 43.28 45.90 -28.61
N ASP A 322 43.11 47.22 -28.71
CA ASP A 322 44.18 48.18 -28.53
C ASP A 322 44.71 48.15 -27.09
N ALA A 323 43.81 48.03 -26.11
CA ALA A 323 44.17 47.91 -24.70
C ALA A 323 45.01 46.67 -24.43
N ARG A 324 44.62 45.53 -25.00
CA ARG A 324 45.34 44.26 -24.90
C ARG A 324 46.73 44.35 -25.54
N ARG A 325 46.82 44.90 -26.75
CA ARG A 325 48.09 45.09 -27.48
C ARG A 325 49.04 45.99 -26.71
N LEU A 326 48.55 47.11 -26.15
CA LEU A 326 49.34 48.03 -25.33
C LEU A 326 49.78 47.44 -24.00
N ALA A 327 48.95 46.59 -23.39
CA ALA A 327 49.25 45.99 -22.09
C ALA A 327 50.36 44.93 -22.18
N TYR A 328 50.36 44.11 -23.25
CA TYR A 328 51.17 42.90 -23.33
C TYR A 328 52.10 42.78 -24.55
N GLU A 329 51.80 43.44 -25.67
CA GLU A 329 52.51 43.24 -26.95
C GLU A 329 53.41 44.43 -27.34
N SER A 330 53.15 45.62 -26.80
CA SER A 330 53.92 46.84 -27.11
C SER A 330 55.14 47.02 -26.19
N GLY A 331 56.29 46.46 -26.61
CA GLY A 331 57.61 46.75 -26.04
C GLY A 331 58.07 45.86 -24.88
N HIS A 332 59.17 46.23 -24.22
CA HIS A 332 59.84 45.43 -23.18
C HIS A 332 59.16 45.51 -21.79
N HIS A 333 58.14 46.35 -21.62
CA HIS A 333 57.53 46.64 -20.32
C HIS A 333 56.01 46.51 -20.37
N LYS A 334 55.45 45.72 -19.44
CA LYS A 334 54.00 45.54 -19.30
C LYS A 334 53.36 46.80 -18.71
N ASN A 335 52.26 47.25 -19.31
CA ASN A 335 51.52 48.45 -18.90
C ASN A 335 50.14 48.08 -18.33
N LYS A 336 49.63 48.90 -17.40
CA LYS A 336 48.24 48.80 -16.94
C LYS A 336 47.41 49.61 -17.94
N VAL A 337 46.47 48.99 -18.64
CA VAL A 337 45.73 49.65 -19.72
C VAL A 337 44.24 49.37 -19.56
N VAL A 338 43.42 50.39 -19.74
CA VAL A 338 41.96 50.29 -19.70
C VAL A 338 41.38 50.77 -21.03
N SER A 339 40.38 50.07 -21.56
CA SER A 339 39.63 50.56 -22.71
C SER A 339 38.54 51.55 -22.29
N LEU A 340 38.04 52.36 -23.23
CA LEU A 340 36.85 53.19 -22.99
C LEU A 340 35.61 52.36 -22.65
N ASN A 341 35.59 51.06 -22.98
CA ASN A 341 34.54 50.11 -22.62
C ASN A 341 34.66 49.55 -21.20
N GLY A 342 35.70 49.94 -20.44
CA GLY A 342 35.86 49.53 -19.04
C GLY A 342 36.56 48.19 -18.84
N THR A 343 37.12 47.60 -19.89
CA THR A 343 37.96 46.41 -19.79
C THR A 343 39.37 46.81 -19.35
N LEU A 344 39.79 46.34 -18.17
CA LEU A 344 41.08 46.62 -17.57
C LEU A 344 42.04 45.45 -17.73
N PHE A 345 43.22 45.73 -18.28
CA PHE A 345 44.36 44.82 -18.40
C PHE A 345 45.46 45.27 -17.43
N SER A 346 45.80 44.40 -16.48
CA SER A 346 46.82 44.67 -15.46
C SER A 346 48.20 44.18 -15.90
N LYS A 347 49.26 44.81 -15.39
CA LYS A 347 50.65 44.37 -15.60
C LYS A 347 50.91 42.92 -15.14
N SER A 348 50.12 42.46 -14.18
CA SER A 348 50.17 41.11 -13.62
C SER A 348 49.53 40.03 -14.51
N GLY A 349 48.83 40.41 -15.58
CA GLY A 349 48.07 39.49 -16.43
C GLY A 349 46.59 39.36 -16.06
N VAL A 350 46.15 39.98 -14.95
CA VAL A 350 44.73 40.02 -14.57
C VAL A 350 43.95 40.87 -15.55
N ILE A 351 42.86 40.32 -16.08
CA ILE A 351 41.89 41.00 -16.95
C ILE A 351 40.59 41.13 -16.18
N SER A 352 40.01 42.33 -16.14
CA SER A 352 38.73 42.60 -15.48
C SER A 352 37.82 43.39 -16.42
N GLY A 353 36.70 42.78 -16.80
CA GLY A 353 35.66 43.37 -17.64
C GLY A 353 34.28 42.80 -17.27
N GLY A 354 33.23 43.36 -17.86
CA GLY A 354 31.83 43.12 -17.47
C GLY A 354 31.19 44.45 -17.06
N SER A 355 30.23 44.90 -17.88
CA SER A 355 29.50 46.15 -17.71
C SER A 355 28.71 46.22 -16.42
#